data_AF-A0A222SXE8-F1
#
_entry.id   AF-A0A222SXE8-F1
#
_cell.length_a   1.000
_cell.length_b   1.000
_cell.length_c   1.000
_cell.angle_alpha   90.00
_cell.angle_beta   90.00
_cell.angle_gamma   90.00
#
_symmetry.space_group_name_H-M   'P 1'
#
loop_
_entity.id
_entity.type
_entity.pdbx_description
1 polymer ?
#
loop_
_entity_poly.entity_id
_entity_poly.type
_entity_poly.pdbx_seq_one_letter_code
_entity_poly.pdbx_strand_id
1 'polypeptide(L)'
;MTTRTLPWTPPNTEDVEALPVGKSWDAVRAAPTVGERALELLGEQTGAVIQDKHGPLYWLVAVGTATSWHLRQVRVLTELTDERTYLGVPPISRAEGPGTHWRVPLSADHYLTDAFTLWGALAEADRAEFGSVPLGRQTCHRCELPTDEPVIVDVQHGGSGAGRTVYACPRHARACQQDSVAEAAAMRRIREQGHAR
;
A
#
# COMPACT_ATOMS: atom_id res chain seq x y z
N MET A 1 -16.26 7.00 32.03
CA MET A 1 -15.75 6.63 30.69
C MET A 1 -14.24 6.60 30.78
N THR A 2 -13.65 5.42 30.82
CA THR A 2 -12.20 5.22 30.90
C THR A 2 -11.63 5.48 29.52
N THR A 3 -10.98 6.62 29.31
CA THR A 3 -10.18 6.89 28.12
C THR A 3 -9.04 5.88 28.10
N ARG A 4 -9.17 4.85 27.25
CA ARG A 4 -8.14 3.82 27.10
C ARG A 4 -6.91 4.49 26.52
N THR A 5 -5.76 4.36 27.18
CA THR A 5 -4.51 4.94 26.69
C THR A 5 -3.96 4.05 25.57
N LEU A 6 -3.54 4.67 24.47
CA LEU A 6 -2.84 3.95 23.40
C LEU A 6 -1.53 3.37 23.93
N PRO A 7 -1.11 2.18 23.47
CA PRO A 7 0.18 1.58 23.86
C PRO A 7 1.39 2.28 23.20
N TRP A 8 1.17 3.42 22.55
CA TRP A 8 2.15 4.26 21.89
C TRP A 8 1.70 5.72 21.94
N THR A 9 2.64 6.65 21.73
CA THR A 9 2.34 8.09 21.76
C THR A 9 2.16 8.60 20.34
N PRO A 10 0.92 8.81 19.86
CA PRO A 10 0.71 9.44 18.57
C PRO A 10 1.17 10.91 18.58
N PRO A 11 1.58 11.46 17.42
CA PRO A 11 2.01 12.85 17.34
C PRO A 11 0.88 13.79 17.75
N ASN A 12 1.18 14.69 18.69
CA ASN A 12 0.25 15.70 19.18
C ASN A 12 0.72 17.14 18.84
N THR A 13 1.72 17.25 17.96
CA THR A 13 2.25 18.51 17.43
C THR A 13 1.56 18.84 16.11
N GLU A 14 1.92 19.94 15.46
CA GLU A 14 1.41 20.29 14.12
C GLU A 14 2.13 19.51 12.99
N ASP A 15 3.20 18.79 13.26
CA ASP A 15 4.04 18.18 12.24
C ASP A 15 3.83 16.67 12.10
N VAL A 16 4.09 16.15 10.90
CA VAL A 16 4.15 14.69 10.67
C VAL A 16 5.42 14.16 11.33
N GLU A 17 5.29 13.13 12.16
CA GLU A 17 6.42 12.52 12.87
C GLU A 17 6.76 11.15 12.27
N ALA A 18 8.05 10.88 12.05
CA ALA A 18 8.51 9.59 11.57
C ALA A 18 8.61 8.58 12.73
N LEU A 19 7.66 7.64 12.78
CA LEU A 19 7.61 6.62 13.85
C LEU A 19 8.06 5.24 13.34
N PRO A 20 8.77 4.46 14.17
CA PRO A 20 9.29 3.16 13.79
C PRO A 20 8.17 2.12 13.68
N VAL A 21 8.11 1.46 12.53
CA VAL A 21 7.18 0.35 12.28
C VAL A 21 7.67 -0.92 12.98
N GLY A 22 6.76 -1.79 13.42
CA GLY A 22 7.05 -3.05 14.10
C GLY A 22 7.26 -2.95 15.61
N LYS A 23 7.17 -1.75 16.20
CA LYS A 23 7.23 -1.57 17.67
C LYS A 23 5.86 -1.65 18.32
N SER A 24 4.93 -0.83 17.84
CA SER A 24 3.57 -0.75 18.39
C SER A 24 2.51 -1.24 17.41
N TRP A 25 2.85 -1.23 16.12
CA TRP A 25 2.03 -1.66 15.00
C TRP A 25 2.93 -1.95 13.81
N ASP A 26 2.49 -2.84 12.94
CA ASP A 26 2.96 -2.92 11.56
C ASP A 26 2.08 -2.02 10.68
N ALA A 27 2.57 -1.67 9.50
CA ALA A 27 1.80 -0.89 8.55
C ALA A 27 1.62 -1.63 7.24
N VAL A 28 0.39 -1.63 6.71
CA VAL A 28 0.09 -2.18 5.39
C VAL A 28 -0.16 -1.01 4.45
N ARG A 29 0.76 -0.81 3.49
CA ARG A 29 0.63 0.19 2.44
C ARG A 29 -0.14 -0.40 1.26
N ALA A 30 -1.18 0.28 0.78
CA ALA A 30 -1.82 -0.01 -0.51
C ALA A 30 -1.71 1.19 -1.46
N ALA A 31 -1.68 0.91 -2.76
CA ALA A 31 -1.86 1.94 -3.79
C ALA A 31 -3.26 2.57 -3.69
N PRO A 32 -3.45 3.82 -4.18
CA PRO A 32 -4.68 4.58 -3.95
C PRO A 32 -5.96 3.85 -4.36
N THR A 33 -6.02 3.28 -5.57
CA THR A 33 -7.23 2.62 -6.10
C THR A 33 -7.62 1.39 -5.29
N VAL A 34 -6.66 0.49 -5.05
CA VAL A 34 -6.85 -0.71 -4.22
C VAL A 34 -7.20 -0.31 -2.79
N GLY A 35 -6.55 0.73 -2.26
CA GLY A 35 -6.74 1.20 -0.90
C GLY A 35 -8.13 1.77 -0.65
N GLU A 36 -8.60 2.70 -1.48
CA GLU A 36 -9.93 3.30 -1.33
C GLU A 36 -11.02 2.22 -1.45
N ARG A 37 -10.88 1.27 -2.38
CA ARG A 37 -11.84 0.17 -2.52
C ARG A 37 -11.81 -0.79 -1.33
N ALA A 38 -10.63 -1.08 -0.78
CA ALA A 38 -10.53 -1.87 0.44
C ALA A 38 -11.16 -1.15 1.65
N LEU A 39 -11.03 0.18 1.70
CA LEU A 39 -11.66 0.99 2.74
C LEU A 39 -13.20 0.89 2.67
N GLU A 40 -13.78 0.97 1.47
CA GLU A 40 -15.21 0.75 1.24
C GLU A 40 -15.67 -0.65 1.67
N LEU A 41 -14.89 -1.68 1.37
CA LEU A 41 -15.20 -3.07 1.72
C LEU A 41 -15.11 -3.33 3.23
N LEU A 42 -14.16 -2.68 3.91
CA LEU A 42 -13.98 -2.81 5.36
C LEU A 42 -15.08 -2.10 6.15
N GLY A 43 -15.49 -0.91 5.70
CA GLY A 43 -16.44 -0.06 6.43
C GLY A 43 -16.01 0.12 7.88
N GLU A 44 -16.93 -0.06 8.82
CA GLU A 44 -16.71 0.10 10.26
C GLU A 44 -15.66 -0.87 10.87
N GLN A 45 -15.25 -1.91 10.14
CA GLN A 45 -14.20 -2.83 10.60
C GLN A 45 -12.78 -2.27 10.40
N THR A 46 -12.65 -1.13 9.71
CA THR A 46 -11.35 -0.46 9.57
C THR A 46 -10.95 0.23 10.87
N GLY A 47 -9.70 0.03 11.27
CA GLY A 47 -9.04 0.88 12.25
C GLY A 47 -8.59 2.20 11.63
N ALA A 48 -7.61 2.83 12.25
CA ALA A 48 -7.06 4.11 11.79
C ALA A 48 -6.30 3.93 10.47
N VAL A 49 -6.46 4.90 9.58
CA VAL A 49 -5.86 4.87 8.24
C VAL A 49 -5.19 6.20 7.97
N ILE A 50 -3.93 6.13 7.55
CA ILE A 50 -3.16 7.31 7.12
C ILE A 50 -3.19 7.35 5.60
N GLN A 51 -3.51 8.50 5.02
CA GLN A 51 -3.33 8.76 3.60
C GLN A 51 -2.15 9.71 3.42
N ASP A 52 -1.15 9.29 2.64
CA ASP A 52 0.00 10.13 2.32
C ASP A 52 -0.30 11.08 1.15
N LYS A 53 0.54 12.11 0.99
CA LYS A 53 0.39 13.19 -0.01
C LYS A 53 0.23 12.71 -1.45
N HIS A 54 0.76 11.53 -1.78
CA HIS A 54 0.69 10.94 -3.12
C HIS A 54 -0.47 9.96 -3.29
N GLY A 55 -1.36 9.88 -2.30
CA GLY A 55 -2.54 9.04 -2.29
C GLY A 55 -2.42 7.61 -1.73
N PRO A 56 -1.26 7.00 -1.42
CA PRO A 56 -1.28 5.66 -0.85
C PRO A 56 -1.86 5.67 0.57
N LEU A 57 -2.60 4.61 0.90
CA LEU A 57 -3.21 4.40 2.20
C LEU A 57 -2.34 3.45 3.03
N TYR A 58 -2.28 3.72 4.33
CA TYR A 58 -1.54 2.93 5.31
C TYR A 58 -2.47 2.55 6.45
N TRP A 59 -2.76 1.26 6.57
CA TRP A 59 -3.45 0.70 7.73
C TRP A 59 -2.45 0.35 8.81
N LEU A 60 -2.84 0.56 10.07
CA LEU A 60 -2.12 0.05 11.22
C LEU A 60 -2.67 -1.33 11.59
N VAL A 61 -1.80 -2.32 11.73
CA VAL A 61 -2.17 -3.68 12.15
C VAL A 61 -1.30 -4.13 13.31
N ALA A 62 -1.75 -5.13 14.06
CA ALA A 62 -0.96 -5.68 15.15
C ALA A 62 0.39 -6.23 14.63
N VAL A 63 1.46 -6.01 15.40
CA VAL A 63 2.82 -6.43 15.02
C VAL A 63 2.86 -7.94 14.76
N GLY A 64 3.46 -8.34 13.64
CA GLY A 64 3.65 -9.73 13.24
C GLY A 64 2.41 -10.40 12.61
N THR A 65 1.28 -9.70 12.48
CA THR A 65 0.03 -10.28 11.97
C THR A 65 -0.12 -10.22 10.45
N ALA A 66 0.55 -9.29 9.78
CA ALA A 66 0.56 -9.16 8.32
C ALA A 66 1.75 -9.88 7.65
N THR A 67 2.40 -10.81 8.35
CA THR A 67 3.60 -11.49 7.84
C THR A 67 3.25 -12.39 6.65
N SER A 68 4.04 -12.32 5.57
CA SER A 68 3.93 -13.18 4.37
C SER A 68 2.83 -12.84 3.35
N TRP A 69 2.29 -11.61 3.36
CA TRP A 69 1.30 -11.21 2.36
C TRP A 69 1.96 -10.91 1.01
N HIS A 70 1.39 -11.51 -0.05
CA HIS A 70 1.81 -11.30 -1.43
C HIS A 70 0.60 -10.86 -2.27
N LEU A 71 0.29 -9.56 -2.22
CA LEU A 71 -0.75 -8.93 -3.03
C LEU A 71 -0.12 -7.85 -3.92
N ARG A 72 -0.64 -7.65 -5.13
CA ARG A 72 -0.12 -6.61 -6.02
C ARG A 72 -0.44 -5.26 -5.41
N GLN A 73 0.46 -4.29 -5.61
CA GLN A 73 0.27 -2.91 -5.12
C GLN A 73 0.09 -2.77 -3.59
N VAL A 74 0.29 -3.86 -2.84
CA VAL A 74 0.26 -3.89 -1.38
C VAL A 74 1.65 -4.23 -0.87
N ARG A 75 2.11 -3.51 0.14
CA ARG A 75 3.39 -3.77 0.80
C ARG A 75 3.21 -3.72 2.30
N VAL A 76 3.65 -4.77 2.97
CA VAL A 76 3.74 -4.81 4.43
C VAL A 76 5.04 -4.14 4.84
N LEU A 77 4.93 -3.21 5.78
CA LEU A 77 6.00 -2.54 6.47
C LEU A 77 6.02 -3.11 7.89
N THR A 78 7.13 -3.71 8.27
CA THR A 78 7.35 -4.32 9.58
C THR A 78 8.80 -4.11 10.00
N GLU A 79 9.15 -4.46 11.24
CA GLU A 79 10.53 -4.47 11.68
C GLU A 79 11.30 -5.57 10.94
N LEU A 80 12.38 -5.19 10.24
CA LEU A 80 13.32 -6.13 9.64
C LEU A 80 14.53 -6.26 10.56
N THR A 81 15.16 -7.45 10.58
CA THR A 81 16.30 -7.75 11.48
C THR A 81 17.46 -6.76 11.36
N ASP A 82 17.66 -6.21 10.15
CA ASP A 82 18.83 -5.39 9.81
C ASP A 82 18.46 -3.96 9.38
N GLU A 83 17.17 -3.62 9.33
CA GLU A 83 16.70 -2.31 8.85
C GLU A 83 15.45 -1.84 9.61
N ARG A 84 15.48 -0.57 10.03
CA ARG A 84 14.32 0.09 10.64
C ARG A 84 13.51 0.81 9.58
N THR A 85 12.29 0.36 9.37
CA THR A 85 11.31 1.06 8.55
C THR A 85 10.58 2.11 9.39
N TYR A 86 10.39 3.30 8.84
CA TYR A 86 9.66 4.39 9.48
C TYR A 86 8.44 4.77 8.63
N LEU A 87 7.36 5.17 9.30
CA LEU A 87 6.18 5.73 8.66
C LEU A 87 5.91 7.13 9.23
N GLY A 88 5.64 8.09 8.34
CA GLY A 88 5.20 9.41 8.74
C GLY A 88 3.78 9.35 9.28
N VAL A 89 3.61 9.59 10.58
CA VAL A 89 2.32 9.60 11.26
C VAL A 89 1.87 11.05 11.43
N PRO A 90 0.65 11.39 10.99
CA PRO A 90 0.13 12.75 11.14
C PRO A 90 -0.33 13.03 12.58
N PRO A 91 -0.42 14.31 12.96
CA PRO A 91 -1.05 14.73 14.20
C PRO A 91 -2.45 14.15 14.39
N ILE A 92 -2.85 13.81 15.62
CA ILE A 92 -4.19 13.23 15.91
C ILE A 92 -5.33 14.10 15.35
N SER A 93 -5.18 15.43 15.39
CA SER A 93 -6.19 16.39 14.92
C SER A 93 -6.27 16.51 13.39
N ARG A 94 -5.29 15.97 12.65
CA ARG A 94 -5.20 16.15 11.18
C ARG A 94 -6.02 15.10 10.44
N ALA A 95 -7.32 15.35 10.30
CA ALA A 95 -8.23 14.52 9.50
C ALA A 95 -8.31 14.93 8.01
N GLU A 96 -7.90 16.16 7.68
CA GLU A 96 -8.00 16.70 6.32
C GLU A 96 -6.81 17.63 6.03
N GLY A 97 -6.57 17.90 4.75
CA GLY A 97 -5.61 18.91 4.29
C GLY A 97 -4.58 18.38 3.27
N PRO A 98 -3.80 19.29 2.65
CA PRO A 98 -2.74 18.89 1.75
C PRO A 98 -1.64 18.13 2.53
N GLY A 99 -1.31 16.92 2.10
CA GLY A 99 -0.24 16.12 2.70
C GLY A 99 -0.72 14.88 3.46
N THR A 100 0.15 14.35 4.31
CA THR A 100 -0.14 13.15 5.12
C THR A 100 -1.17 13.49 6.20
N HIS A 101 -2.29 12.77 6.22
CA HIS A 101 -3.42 12.99 7.14
C HIS A 101 -4.12 11.67 7.50
N TRP A 102 -4.96 11.71 8.54
CA TRP A 102 -5.83 10.60 8.90
C TRP A 102 -7.02 10.54 7.95
N ARG A 103 -7.03 9.52 7.08
CA ARG A 103 -8.20 9.19 6.26
C ARG A 103 -9.32 8.58 7.09
N VAL A 104 -8.93 7.77 8.08
CA VAL A 104 -9.82 7.33 9.18
C VAL A 104 -9.17 7.79 10.48
N PRO A 105 -9.87 8.60 11.31
CA PRO A 105 -9.31 9.16 12.54
C PRO A 105 -8.79 8.11 13.51
N LEU A 106 -7.73 8.46 14.22
CA LEU A 106 -7.19 7.63 15.29
C LEU A 106 -8.18 7.58 16.48
N SER A 107 -8.64 6.39 16.83
CA SER A 107 -9.44 6.15 18.03
C SER A 107 -8.75 5.14 18.94
N ALA A 108 -8.67 5.42 20.24
CA ALA A 108 -8.02 4.52 21.21
C ALA A 108 -8.71 3.15 21.35
N ASP A 109 -9.99 3.09 20.98
CA ASP A 109 -10.77 1.86 21.03
C ASP A 109 -10.60 1.02 19.77
N HIS A 110 -10.26 1.64 18.63
CA HIS A 110 -10.25 0.98 17.33
C HIS A 110 -9.23 1.60 16.35
N TYR A 111 -7.94 1.58 16.72
CA TYR A 111 -6.88 2.10 15.83
C TYR A 111 -6.20 1.03 14.98
N LEU A 112 -6.28 -0.25 15.37
CA LEU A 112 -5.74 -1.36 14.59
C LEU A 112 -6.84 -1.99 13.75
N THR A 113 -6.56 -2.25 12.49
CA THR A 113 -7.40 -3.13 11.66
C THR A 113 -7.00 -4.57 11.90
N ASP A 114 -7.97 -5.47 12.00
CA ASP A 114 -7.72 -6.91 11.99
C ASP A 114 -7.03 -7.31 10.67
N ALA A 115 -5.91 -8.02 10.79
CA ALA A 115 -5.07 -8.33 9.64
C ALA A 115 -5.77 -9.27 8.65
N PHE A 116 -6.53 -10.26 9.15
CA PHE A 116 -7.21 -11.21 8.26
C PHE A 116 -8.33 -10.53 7.45
N THR A 117 -9.12 -9.70 8.12
CA THR A 117 -10.18 -8.92 7.50
C THR A 117 -9.60 -7.92 6.48
N LEU A 118 -8.51 -7.23 6.83
CA LEU A 118 -7.80 -6.33 5.91
C LEU A 118 -7.26 -7.07 4.68
N TRP A 119 -6.64 -8.24 4.87
CA TRP A 119 -6.14 -9.04 3.76
C TRP A 119 -7.27 -9.43 2.80
N GLY A 120 -8.42 -9.86 3.32
CA GLY A 120 -9.58 -10.21 2.50
C GLY A 120 -10.09 -9.04 1.67
N ALA A 121 -10.23 -7.86 2.29
CA ALA A 121 -10.66 -6.65 1.59
C ALA A 121 -9.65 -6.20 0.52
N LEU A 122 -8.35 -6.22 0.83
CA LEU A 122 -7.30 -5.89 -0.13
C LEU A 122 -7.21 -6.90 -1.28
N ALA A 123 -7.37 -8.19 -1.00
CA ALA A 123 -7.36 -9.23 -2.03
C ALA A 123 -8.56 -9.10 -2.97
N GLU A 124 -9.73 -8.76 -2.45
CA GLU A 124 -10.92 -8.54 -3.27
C GLU A 124 -10.80 -7.24 -4.10
N ALA A 125 -10.32 -6.15 -3.50
CA ALA A 125 -10.03 -4.91 -4.21
C ALA A 125 -8.99 -5.14 -5.33
N ASP A 126 -7.91 -5.86 -5.05
CA ASP A 126 -6.88 -6.23 -6.03
C ASP A 126 -7.46 -7.03 -7.20
N ARG A 127 -8.34 -8.01 -6.93
CA ARG A 127 -9.03 -8.78 -7.97
C ARG A 127 -9.98 -7.94 -8.80
N ALA A 128 -10.70 -7.00 -8.18
CA ALA A 128 -11.62 -6.12 -8.89
C ALA A 128 -10.87 -5.18 -9.84
N GLU A 129 -9.73 -4.63 -9.42
CA GLU A 129 -8.94 -3.68 -10.22
C GLU A 129 -8.13 -4.36 -11.33
N PHE A 130 -7.54 -5.52 -11.04
CA PHE A 130 -6.57 -6.14 -11.95
C PHE A 130 -6.97 -7.54 -12.44
N GLY A 131 -8.23 -7.92 -12.22
CA GLY A 131 -8.74 -9.25 -12.48
C GLY A 131 -8.18 -10.31 -11.52
N SER A 132 -8.75 -11.51 -11.60
CA SER A 132 -8.23 -12.68 -10.86
C SER A 132 -6.76 -12.91 -11.18
N VAL A 133 -5.97 -13.25 -10.15
CA VAL A 133 -4.67 -13.88 -10.38
C VAL A 133 -4.94 -15.13 -11.23
N PRO A 134 -4.33 -15.25 -12.42
CA PRO A 134 -4.70 -16.32 -13.32
C PRO A 134 -4.29 -17.65 -12.70
N LEU A 135 -5.21 -18.61 -12.77
CA LEU A 135 -4.97 -19.96 -12.28
C LEU A 135 -3.95 -20.64 -13.20
N GLY A 136 -2.81 -21.06 -12.64
CA GLY A 136 -1.78 -21.82 -13.34
C GLY A 136 -0.59 -21.01 -13.85
N ARG A 137 0.36 -21.73 -14.45
CA ARG A 137 1.62 -21.17 -14.98
C ARG A 137 1.35 -20.07 -16.00
N GLN A 138 1.92 -18.88 -15.77
CA GLN A 138 1.90 -17.82 -16.77
C GLN A 138 3.22 -17.74 -17.51
N THR A 139 3.16 -17.33 -18.77
CA THR A 139 4.37 -17.08 -19.55
C THR A 139 4.96 -15.73 -19.17
N CYS A 140 6.21 -15.71 -18.73
CA CYS A 140 6.93 -14.45 -18.53
C CYS A 140 7.09 -13.74 -19.87
N HIS A 141 6.64 -12.49 -19.99
CA HIS A 141 6.74 -11.71 -21.23
C HIS A 141 8.19 -11.46 -21.68
N ARG A 142 9.17 -11.60 -20.77
CA ARG A 142 10.58 -11.28 -21.03
C ARG A 142 11.40 -12.48 -21.48
N CYS A 143 11.20 -13.66 -20.88
CA CYS A 143 11.92 -14.87 -21.26
C CYS A 143 11.04 -15.94 -21.91
N GLU A 144 9.75 -15.67 -22.06
CA GLU A 144 8.77 -16.55 -22.72
C GLU A 144 8.66 -17.95 -22.09
N LEU A 145 9.12 -18.11 -20.86
CA LEU A 145 9.03 -19.35 -20.10
C LEU A 145 7.83 -19.33 -19.13
N PRO A 146 7.15 -20.47 -18.93
CA PRO A 146 6.14 -20.59 -17.90
C PRO A 146 6.76 -20.42 -16.51
N THR A 147 6.10 -19.66 -15.65
CA THR A 147 6.48 -19.44 -14.25
C THR A 147 5.36 -19.92 -13.33
N ASP A 148 5.73 -20.69 -12.31
CA ASP A 148 4.83 -21.10 -11.22
C ASP A 148 4.57 -19.94 -10.25
N GLU A 149 5.40 -18.89 -10.29
CA GLU A 149 5.25 -17.66 -9.52
C GLU A 149 5.13 -16.45 -10.48
N PRO A 150 3.95 -16.22 -11.08
CA PRO A 150 3.75 -15.12 -12.00
C PRO A 150 3.61 -13.79 -11.26
N VAL A 151 4.53 -12.84 -11.52
CA VAL A 151 4.45 -11.46 -11.02
C VAL A 151 3.87 -10.58 -12.11
N ILE A 152 2.85 -9.78 -11.78
CA ILE A 152 2.27 -8.84 -12.73
C ILE A 152 3.15 -7.59 -12.81
N VAL A 153 3.54 -7.24 -14.03
CA VAL A 153 4.43 -6.09 -14.30
C VAL A 153 3.74 -4.97 -15.06
N ASP A 154 2.65 -5.26 -15.76
CA ASP A 154 1.85 -4.28 -16.49
C ASP A 154 0.40 -4.77 -16.65
N VAL A 155 -0.55 -3.84 -16.69
CA VAL A 155 -1.98 -4.12 -16.92
C VAL A 155 -2.46 -3.12 -17.95
N GLN A 156 -2.60 -3.58 -19.19
CA GLN A 156 -2.99 -2.75 -20.32
C GLN A 156 -4.51 -2.61 -20.33
N HIS A 157 -5.02 -1.41 -20.07
CA HIS A 157 -6.44 -1.11 -20.12
C HIS A 157 -6.85 -0.89 -21.58
N GLY A 158 -7.62 -1.82 -22.14
CA GLY A 158 -8.18 -1.66 -23.47
C GLY A 158 -9.42 -0.78 -23.43
N GLY A 159 -9.49 0.25 -24.27
CA GLY A 159 -10.62 1.19 -24.31
C GLY A 159 -12.00 0.59 -24.63
N SER A 160 -12.08 -0.69 -25.01
CA SER A 160 -13.34 -1.42 -25.26
C SER A 160 -13.20 -2.96 -25.18
N GLY A 161 -12.18 -3.47 -24.48
CA GLY A 161 -11.95 -4.92 -24.36
C GLY A 161 -11.34 -5.29 -23.01
N ALA A 162 -11.41 -6.57 -22.63
CA ALA A 162 -10.75 -7.06 -21.43
C ALA A 162 -9.26 -6.68 -21.46
N GLY A 163 -8.82 -5.94 -20.45
CA GLY A 163 -7.43 -5.49 -20.37
C GLY A 163 -6.46 -6.67 -20.42
N ARG A 164 -5.28 -6.47 -21.03
CA ARG A 164 -4.24 -7.50 -21.10
C ARG A 164 -3.29 -7.35 -19.92
N THR A 165 -3.28 -8.34 -19.03
CA THR A 165 -2.30 -8.43 -17.96
C THR A 165 -0.99 -9.03 -18.45
N VAL A 166 0.12 -8.36 -18.16
CA VAL A 166 1.47 -8.79 -18.53
C VAL A 166 2.18 -9.36 -17.30
N TYR A 167 2.68 -10.58 -17.44
CA TYR A 167 3.36 -11.32 -16.37
C TYR A 167 4.87 -11.36 -16.59
N ALA A 168 5.63 -11.48 -15.52
CA ALA A 168 7.06 -11.77 -15.52
C ALA A 168 7.39 -12.80 -14.43
N CYS A 169 8.44 -13.60 -14.66
CA CYS A 169 8.99 -14.43 -13.60
C CYS A 169 9.74 -13.56 -12.57
N PRO A 170 9.98 -14.06 -11.34
CA PRO A 170 10.58 -13.25 -10.27
C PRO A 170 11.92 -12.60 -10.64
N ARG A 171 12.72 -13.26 -11.50
CA ARG A 171 13.98 -12.71 -12.00
C ARG A 171 13.78 -11.48 -12.89
N HIS A 172 12.79 -11.50 -13.79
CA HIS A 172 12.52 -10.39 -14.70
C HIS A 172 11.61 -9.32 -14.11
N ALA A 173 10.80 -9.67 -13.11
CA ALA A 173 9.94 -8.72 -12.42
C ALA A 173 10.73 -7.58 -11.74
N ARG A 174 11.87 -7.91 -11.11
CA ARG A 174 12.76 -6.91 -10.47
C ARG A 174 13.33 -5.92 -11.48
N ALA A 175 13.68 -6.37 -12.68
CA ALA A 175 14.17 -5.49 -13.74
C ALA A 175 13.07 -4.52 -14.24
N CYS A 176 11.85 -5.02 -14.47
CA CYS A 176 10.72 -4.16 -14.86
C CYS A 176 10.36 -3.09 -13.82
N GLN A 177 10.48 -3.41 -12.52
CA GLN A 177 10.29 -2.43 -11.45
C GLN A 177 11.35 -1.31 -11.47
N GLN A 178 12.60 -1.62 -11.82
CA GLN A 178 13.65 -0.61 -11.94
C GLN A 178 13.43 0.30 -13.14
N ASP A 179 13.00 -0.26 -14.28
CA ASP A 179 12.71 0.51 -15.50
C ASP A 179 11.56 1.51 -15.28
N SER A 180 10.45 1.06 -14.66
CA SER A 180 9.32 1.94 -14.33
C SER A 180 9.68 3.06 -13.35
N VAL A 181 10.54 2.79 -12.36
CA VAL A 181 11.05 3.82 -11.45
C VAL A 181 11.94 4.84 -12.19
N ALA A 182 12.79 4.36 -13.12
CA ALA A 182 13.62 5.23 -13.95
C ALA A 182 12.78 6.11 -14.87
N GLU A 183 11.73 5.56 -15.48
CA GLU A 183 10.80 6.28 -16.34
C GLU A 183 10.00 7.35 -15.57
N ALA A 184 9.50 7.01 -14.38
CA ALA A 184 8.83 7.96 -13.49
C ALA A 184 9.76 9.07 -12.99
N ALA A 185 11.05 8.78 -12.81
CA ALA A 185 12.06 9.80 -12.50
C ALA A 185 12.33 10.71 -13.70
N ALA A 186 12.37 10.17 -14.92
CA ALA A 186 12.55 10.95 -16.15
C ALA A 186 11.35 11.87 -16.43
N MET A 187 10.12 11.36 -16.30
CA MET A 187 8.89 12.17 -16.45
C MET A 187 8.81 13.31 -15.44
N ARG A 188 9.23 13.09 -14.18
CA ARG A 188 9.30 14.16 -13.18
C ARG A 188 10.25 15.28 -13.59
N ARG A 189 11.45 14.95 -14.08
CA ARG A 189 12.41 15.95 -14.57
C ARG A 189 11.86 16.77 -15.73
N ILE A 190 11.14 16.14 -16.67
CA ILE A 190 10.51 16.84 -17.81
C ILE A 190 9.44 17.82 -17.31
N ARG A 191 8.60 17.42 -16.35
CA ARG A 191 7.55 18.28 -15.79
C ARG A 191 8.11 19.45 -14.97
N GLU A 192 9.20 19.23 -14.25
CA GLU A 192 9.93 20.28 -13.50
C GLU A 192 10.58 21.30 -14.44
N GLN A 193 11.19 20.84 -15.55
CA GLN A 193 11.76 21.73 -16.57
C GLN A 193 10.69 22.53 -17.33
N GLY A 194 9.49 21.99 -17.50
CA GLY A 194 8.36 22.69 -18.13
C GLY A 194 7.74 23.80 -17.27
N HIS A 195 7.87 23.74 -15.94
CA HIS A 195 7.39 24.79 -15.01
C HIS A 195 8.39 25.93 -14.79
N ALA A 196 9.61 25.83 -15.34
CA ALA A 196 10.66 26.83 -15.19
C ALA A 196 10.79 27.80 -16.38
N ARG A 197 9.75 27.92 -17.22
CA ARG A 197 9.68 28.84 -18.36
C ARG A 197 8.52 29.82 -18.25
#